data_AF-A0A660V0H3-F1
#
_entry.id   AF-A0A660V0H3-F1
#
_cell.length_a   1.000
_cell.length_b   1.000
_cell.length_c   1.000
_cell.angle_alpha   90.00
_cell.angle_beta   90.00
_cell.angle_gamma   90.00
#
_symmetry.space_group_name_H-M   'P 1'
#
loop_
_entity.id
_entity.type
_entity.pdbx_description
1 polymer ?
#
loop_
_entity_poly.entity_id
_entity_poly.type
_entity_poly.pdbx_seq_one_letter_code
_entity_poly.pdbx_strand_id
1 'polypeptide(L)'
;MRYFLFLILAYGGAAFAQQAGKGVSKDRIEAAVKKAVAWLKAQQTAEGCWVVEPGQAAAAGGIGQPLEALYPDGTTALVLFALLKAGVPPSDPAIKKGFAWLRKQPFKRVYSVSCLILALSALYQPKNDIEKKIKNETDPKKIARLKTKALKESPDERKRKSWRKRATPADKRLMEAAVRWLIQHQGKNIWRYPGPMPGATQPDQESEDFSNTQYAVLALHEAHRLGIQIPQQTWIKIIEYCLKNQQATGPEVSWFPVPAADFDISHLKKMEKEVRKQLSRMYRKEARAGATADDLRRPRTIAINPYKKKRKYGAEKKKMYARGWRYRNEGNEPYSGSMTTSGIAALVICKAALEGTPYYKQNKERINKAIRDGAAWLAHNFTVSTNPGRPGMWHYYYLYGLERAGVLSLCTRFGKHDWYEKGANFLLGAQRRDGSWPSDGMISALSNTCFAILFLKKATTPVIGGKELVIATGKGLFGGK
;
A
#
# COMPACT_ATOMS: atom_id res chain seq x y z
N MET A 1 32.54 -6.80 -0.03
CA MET A 1 31.56 -7.92 0.05
C MET A 1 30.25 -7.42 0.68
N ARG A 2 29.06 -7.66 0.10
CA ARG A 2 27.77 -7.09 0.60
C ARG A 2 26.96 -8.13 1.41
N TYR A 3 26.74 -7.87 2.71
CA TYR A 3 25.86 -8.66 3.60
C TYR A 3 24.43 -8.15 3.47
N PHE A 4 23.40 -9.00 3.36
CA PHE A 4 22.00 -8.55 3.33
C PHE A 4 21.28 -8.99 4.62
N LEU A 5 20.78 -8.05 5.42
CA LEU A 5 20.04 -8.30 6.66
C LEU A 5 18.55 -8.02 6.44
N PHE A 6 17.67 -8.95 6.85
CA PHE A 6 16.26 -8.67 7.16
C PHE A 6 16.22 -8.09 8.56
N LEU A 7 15.94 -6.80 8.67
CA LEU A 7 15.41 -6.26 9.92
C LEU A 7 13.91 -6.51 9.88
N ILE A 8 13.31 -6.91 10.99
CA ILE A 8 11.87 -6.77 11.22
C ILE A 8 11.70 -5.72 12.31
N LEU A 9 11.31 -4.50 11.89
CA LEU A 9 11.14 -3.37 12.81
C LEU A 9 9.72 -3.35 13.36
N ALA A 10 9.57 -3.68 14.64
CA ALA A 10 8.40 -3.27 15.43
C ALA A 10 8.57 -1.79 15.80
N TYR A 11 8.07 -0.88 14.94
CA TYR A 11 8.32 0.56 15.10
C TYR A 11 7.47 1.20 16.20
N GLY A 12 8.12 1.99 17.05
CA GLY A 12 7.52 2.98 17.92
C GLY A 12 8.59 3.82 18.63
N GLY A 13 8.91 5.01 18.09
CA GLY A 13 9.67 6.07 18.79
C GLY A 13 11.19 5.87 18.88
N ALA A 14 11.93 6.98 18.97
CA ALA A 14 13.34 7.15 18.60
C ALA A 14 14.41 6.72 19.64
N ALA A 15 15.68 6.85 19.19
CA ALA A 15 17.00 6.57 19.81
C ALA A 15 17.46 5.09 19.72
N PHE A 16 18.52 4.69 19.00
CA PHE A 16 19.88 5.21 18.74
C PHE A 16 20.22 5.16 17.22
N ALA A 17 20.79 6.17 16.53
CA ALA A 17 22.17 6.74 16.54
C ALA A 17 23.25 5.64 16.26
N GLN A 18 24.18 5.72 15.29
CA GLN A 18 24.73 6.83 14.50
C GLN A 18 25.48 6.21 13.29
N GLN A 19 25.56 6.92 12.15
CA GLN A 19 26.17 6.52 10.86
C GLN A 19 25.41 5.55 9.93
N ALA A 20 24.14 5.86 9.65
CA ALA A 20 23.52 5.65 8.34
C ALA A 20 22.46 6.75 8.19
N GLY A 21 22.32 7.34 6.99
CA GLY A 21 21.62 8.62 6.72
C GLY A 21 20.41 8.93 7.61
N LYS A 22 20.33 10.18 8.09
CA LYS A 22 19.22 10.69 8.93
C LYS A 22 17.89 10.42 8.22
N GLY A 23 17.23 9.30 8.55
CA GLY A 23 15.90 8.99 8.03
C GLY A 23 14.91 10.12 8.31
N VAL A 24 13.81 10.16 7.56
CA VAL A 24 12.83 11.25 7.66
C VAL A 24 12.22 11.33 9.05
N SER A 25 12.25 12.53 9.65
CA SER A 25 11.73 12.76 10.99
C SER A 25 10.24 12.44 11.09
N LYS A 26 9.90 11.54 12.03
CA LYS A 26 8.51 11.17 12.31
C LYS A 26 7.69 12.39 12.72
N ASP A 27 8.24 13.27 13.54
CA ASP A 27 7.51 14.46 14.01
C ASP A 27 7.22 15.43 12.87
N ARG A 28 8.16 15.57 11.92
CA ARG A 28 7.92 16.33 10.68
C ARG A 28 6.78 15.72 9.85
N ILE A 29 6.75 14.39 9.73
CA ILE A 29 5.67 13.68 9.04
C ILE A 29 4.33 13.90 9.74
N GLU A 30 4.25 13.72 11.05
CA GLU A 30 3.00 13.90 11.80
C GLU A 30 2.52 15.35 11.76
N ALA A 31 3.43 16.33 11.83
CA ALA A 31 3.09 17.75 11.69
C ALA A 31 2.53 18.08 10.29
N ALA A 32 3.16 17.57 9.23
CA ALA A 32 2.68 17.75 7.86
C ALA A 32 1.29 17.10 7.68
N VAL A 33 1.11 15.87 8.14
CA VAL A 33 -0.17 15.15 8.05
C VAL A 33 -1.26 15.85 8.87
N LYS A 34 -0.94 16.42 10.03
CA LYS A 34 -1.91 17.19 10.83
C LYS A 34 -2.44 18.40 10.06
N LYS A 35 -1.58 19.16 9.38
CA LYS A 35 -2.00 20.30 8.54
C LYS A 35 -2.88 19.84 7.38
N ALA A 36 -2.48 18.77 6.70
CA ALA A 36 -3.23 18.19 5.60
C ALA A 36 -4.64 17.70 6.02
N VAL A 37 -4.73 17.06 7.19
CA VAL A 37 -6.02 16.65 7.79
C VAL A 37 -6.92 17.85 8.07
N ALA A 38 -6.37 18.93 8.62
CA ALA A 38 -7.13 20.15 8.87
C ALA A 38 -7.65 20.75 7.55
N TRP A 39 -6.78 20.85 6.54
CA TRP A 39 -7.14 21.35 5.22
C TRP A 39 -8.24 20.50 4.57
N LEU A 40 -8.10 19.17 4.53
CA LEU A 40 -9.10 18.26 3.98
C LEU A 40 -10.46 18.43 4.66
N LYS A 41 -10.49 18.53 5.99
CA LYS A 41 -11.75 18.73 6.74
C LYS A 41 -12.42 20.07 6.40
N ALA A 42 -11.63 21.12 6.18
CA ALA A 42 -12.15 22.43 5.78
C ALA A 42 -12.77 22.42 4.37
N GLN A 43 -12.44 21.44 3.52
CA GLN A 43 -13.05 21.27 2.20
C GLN A 43 -14.38 20.49 2.22
N GLN A 44 -14.84 19.99 3.37
CA GLN A 44 -16.07 19.19 3.43
C GLN A 44 -17.29 20.08 3.21
N THR A 45 -18.21 19.67 2.32
CA THR A 45 -19.46 20.40 2.09
C THR A 45 -20.45 20.23 3.26
N ALA A 46 -21.52 21.01 3.26
CA ALA A 46 -22.59 20.91 4.26
C ALA A 46 -23.26 19.53 4.27
N GLU A 47 -23.36 18.89 3.10
CA GLU A 47 -23.90 17.55 2.88
C GLU A 47 -22.97 16.44 3.39
N GLY A 48 -21.73 16.79 3.72
CA GLY A 48 -20.72 15.88 4.25
C GLY A 48 -19.83 15.20 3.21
N CYS A 49 -19.97 15.55 1.93
CA CYS A 49 -19.13 15.02 0.85
C CYS A 49 -17.95 15.96 0.51
N TRP A 50 -17.11 15.52 -0.43
CA TRP A 50 -16.07 16.33 -1.04
C TRP A 50 -16.25 16.30 -2.55
N VAL A 51 -16.34 17.50 -3.13
CA VAL A 51 -16.52 17.70 -4.57
C VAL A 51 -15.35 18.49 -5.13
N VAL A 52 -15.04 18.26 -6.40
CA VAL A 52 -14.04 19.02 -7.14
C VAL A 52 -14.78 19.80 -8.21
N GLU A 53 -14.69 21.12 -8.13
CA GLU A 53 -15.33 22.05 -9.04
C GLU A 53 -14.46 22.31 -10.28
N PRO A 54 -15.07 22.71 -11.41
CA PRO A 54 -14.32 23.18 -12.58
C PRO A 54 -13.29 24.26 -12.21
N GLY A 55 -12.10 24.17 -12.82
CA GLY A 55 -10.99 25.11 -12.56
C GLY A 55 -10.06 24.73 -11.39
N GLN A 56 -10.43 23.76 -10.55
CA GLN A 56 -9.55 23.28 -9.46
C GLN A 56 -8.47 22.29 -9.94
N ALA A 57 -8.56 21.80 -11.18
CA ALA A 57 -7.55 21.04 -11.91
C ALA A 57 -7.73 21.27 -13.42
N ALA A 58 -6.76 20.85 -14.24
CA ALA A 58 -6.91 20.91 -15.69
C ALA A 58 -8.07 20.02 -16.15
N ALA A 59 -8.84 20.49 -17.12
CA ALA A 59 -9.93 19.69 -17.69
C ALA A 59 -9.38 18.43 -18.37
N ALA A 60 -10.10 17.33 -18.21
CA ALA A 60 -9.85 16.13 -18.97
C ALA A 60 -10.23 16.35 -20.43
N GLY A 61 -9.28 16.20 -21.36
CA GLY A 61 -9.50 16.39 -22.79
C GLY A 61 -10.67 15.53 -23.30
N GLY A 62 -11.66 16.16 -23.95
CA GLY A 62 -12.89 15.49 -24.40
C GLY A 62 -14.01 15.38 -23.35
N ILE A 63 -13.77 15.80 -22.10
CA ILE A 63 -14.75 15.75 -20.99
C ILE A 63 -15.09 17.16 -20.47
N GLY A 64 -14.17 18.12 -20.59
CA GLY A 64 -14.42 19.54 -20.26
C GLY A 64 -14.42 19.88 -18.76
N GLN A 65 -14.09 18.93 -17.89
CA GLN A 65 -14.02 19.10 -16.43
C GLN A 65 -12.91 18.22 -15.81
N PRO A 66 -12.47 18.50 -14.56
CA PRO A 66 -11.56 17.63 -13.81
C PRO A 66 -12.09 16.20 -13.71
N LEU A 67 -11.20 15.21 -13.67
CA LEU A 67 -11.61 13.81 -13.57
C LEU A 67 -12.39 13.54 -12.29
N GLU A 68 -12.00 14.14 -11.16
CA GLU A 68 -12.69 13.92 -9.88
C GLU A 68 -14.13 14.41 -9.84
N ALA A 69 -14.48 15.41 -10.66
CA ALA A 69 -15.86 15.91 -10.78
C ALA A 69 -16.81 14.82 -11.28
N LEU A 70 -16.30 13.88 -12.10
CA LEU A 70 -17.06 12.72 -12.55
C LEU A 70 -17.29 11.70 -11.42
N TYR A 71 -16.48 11.65 -10.37
CA TYR A 71 -16.52 10.59 -9.34
C TYR A 71 -16.71 11.17 -7.92
N PRO A 72 -17.78 11.93 -7.63
CA PRO A 72 -17.95 12.57 -6.31
C PRO A 72 -17.99 11.55 -5.15
N ASP A 73 -18.54 10.37 -5.40
CA ASP A 73 -18.55 9.24 -4.47
C ASP A 73 -17.15 8.64 -4.25
N GLY A 74 -16.38 8.48 -5.32
CA GLY A 74 -14.99 8.02 -5.25
C GLY A 74 -14.06 9.02 -4.57
N THR A 75 -14.22 10.31 -4.87
CA THR A 75 -13.50 11.42 -4.25
C THR A 75 -13.78 11.46 -2.75
N THR A 76 -15.05 11.44 -2.35
CA THR A 76 -15.44 11.39 -0.93
C THR A 76 -14.86 10.15 -0.23
N ALA A 77 -14.92 8.98 -0.86
CA ALA A 77 -14.39 7.75 -0.28
C ALA A 77 -12.85 7.78 -0.13
N LEU A 78 -12.14 8.33 -1.11
CA LEU A 78 -10.68 8.52 -1.05
C LEU A 78 -10.29 9.47 0.10
N VAL A 79 -11.00 10.59 0.27
CA VAL A 79 -10.76 11.53 1.37
C VAL A 79 -10.97 10.85 2.72
N LEU A 80 -12.08 10.13 2.91
CA LEU A 80 -12.33 9.38 4.14
C LEU A 80 -11.26 8.32 4.40
N PHE A 81 -10.84 7.60 3.37
CA PHE A 81 -9.76 6.62 3.48
C PHE A 81 -8.45 7.28 3.93
N ALA A 82 -8.07 8.41 3.32
CA ALA A 82 -6.87 9.16 3.70
C ALA A 82 -6.95 9.70 5.14
N LEU A 83 -8.07 10.31 5.55
CA LEU A 83 -8.29 10.80 6.91
C LEU A 83 -8.18 9.66 7.94
N LEU A 84 -8.80 8.51 7.69
CA LEU A 84 -8.72 7.33 8.56
C LEU A 84 -7.29 6.77 8.65
N LYS A 85 -6.55 6.77 7.54
CA LYS A 85 -5.14 6.33 7.48
C LYS A 85 -4.19 7.35 8.10
N ALA A 86 -4.56 8.63 8.13
CA ALA A 86 -3.88 9.70 8.87
C ALA A 86 -4.06 9.56 10.39
N GLY A 87 -5.07 8.81 10.84
CA GLY A 87 -5.35 8.57 12.26
C GLY A 87 -6.54 9.37 12.80
N VAL A 88 -7.32 10.03 11.93
CA VAL A 88 -8.59 10.64 12.34
C VAL A 88 -9.53 9.54 12.85
N PRO A 89 -10.11 9.67 14.06
CA PRO A 89 -10.88 8.58 14.64
C PRO A 89 -12.24 8.41 13.93
N PRO A 90 -12.81 7.19 13.88
CA PRO A 90 -14.15 6.93 13.36
C PRO A 90 -15.27 7.78 13.99
N SER A 91 -15.05 8.30 15.19
CA SER A 91 -16.01 9.13 15.92
C SER A 91 -16.02 10.60 15.48
N ASP A 92 -15.03 11.03 14.69
CA ASP A 92 -14.88 12.40 14.22
C ASP A 92 -16.08 12.85 13.37
N PRO A 93 -16.60 14.08 13.55
CA PRO A 93 -17.77 14.55 12.81
C PRO A 93 -17.61 14.47 11.28
N ALA A 94 -16.42 14.79 10.76
CA ALA A 94 -16.19 14.76 9.31
C ALA A 94 -16.28 13.33 8.76
N ILE A 95 -15.75 12.35 9.50
CA ILE A 95 -15.86 10.93 9.15
C ILE A 95 -17.31 10.47 9.18
N LYS A 96 -18.05 10.80 10.26
CA LYS A 96 -19.45 10.40 10.41
C LYS A 96 -20.33 10.95 9.29
N LYS A 97 -20.21 12.25 8.99
CA LYS A 97 -20.96 12.91 7.90
C LYS A 97 -20.65 12.31 6.54
N GLY A 98 -19.36 12.11 6.23
CA GLY A 98 -18.95 11.51 4.96
C GLY A 98 -19.49 10.09 4.75
N PHE A 99 -19.40 9.22 5.76
CA PHE A 99 -20.00 7.88 5.65
C PHE A 99 -21.53 7.92 5.63
N ALA A 100 -22.17 8.87 6.31
CA ALA A 100 -23.63 9.03 6.23
C ALA A 100 -24.08 9.39 4.81
N TRP A 101 -23.32 10.24 4.10
CA TRP A 101 -23.58 10.56 2.70
C TRP A 101 -23.24 9.39 1.76
N LEU A 102 -22.08 8.75 1.93
CA LEU A 102 -21.62 7.64 1.07
C LEU A 102 -22.55 6.43 1.09
N ARG A 103 -23.12 6.09 2.25
CA ARG A 103 -24.06 4.96 2.39
C ARG A 103 -25.36 5.13 1.59
N LYS A 104 -25.67 6.35 1.13
CA LYS A 104 -26.84 6.65 0.31
C LYS A 104 -26.54 6.56 -1.19
N GLN A 105 -25.28 6.42 -1.58
CA GLN A 105 -24.88 6.46 -2.99
C GLN A 105 -25.05 5.08 -3.66
N PRO A 106 -25.58 5.02 -4.90
CA PRO A 106 -25.65 3.79 -5.66
C PRO A 106 -24.28 3.38 -6.20
N PHE A 107 -24.06 2.08 -6.42
CA PHE A 107 -22.86 1.59 -7.09
C PHE A 107 -22.93 1.87 -8.58
N LYS A 108 -22.09 2.81 -9.04
CA LYS A 108 -22.04 3.21 -10.46
C LYS A 108 -20.70 2.90 -11.11
N ARG A 109 -19.59 3.06 -10.38
CA ARG A 109 -18.25 3.08 -10.97
C ARG A 109 -17.26 2.30 -10.12
N VAL A 110 -16.43 1.49 -10.79
CA VAL A 110 -15.43 0.61 -10.16
C VAL A 110 -14.49 1.38 -9.23
N TYR A 111 -13.99 2.54 -9.65
CA TYR A 111 -13.10 3.37 -8.83
C TYR A 111 -13.77 3.77 -7.52
N SER A 112 -15.01 4.28 -7.59
CA SER A 112 -15.76 4.73 -6.43
C SER A 112 -16.09 3.60 -5.46
N VAL A 113 -16.58 2.48 -6.00
CA VAL A 113 -16.91 1.28 -5.20
C VAL A 113 -15.66 0.70 -4.54
N SER A 114 -14.52 0.71 -5.25
CA SER A 114 -13.24 0.27 -4.70
C SER A 114 -12.79 1.18 -3.54
N CYS A 115 -12.86 2.50 -3.71
CA CYS A 115 -12.52 3.44 -2.65
C CYS A 115 -13.45 3.31 -1.44
N LEU A 116 -14.75 3.05 -1.64
CA LEU A 116 -15.70 2.76 -0.57
C LEU A 116 -15.27 1.54 0.27
N ILE A 117 -14.89 0.44 -0.38
CA ILE A 117 -14.40 -0.77 0.30
C ILE A 117 -13.14 -0.46 1.12
N LEU A 118 -12.18 0.28 0.54
CA LEU A 118 -10.97 0.70 1.24
C LEU A 118 -11.28 1.56 2.47
N ALA A 119 -12.19 2.53 2.31
CA ALA A 119 -12.63 3.41 3.39
C ALA A 119 -13.35 2.64 4.51
N LEU A 120 -14.29 1.74 4.18
CA LEU A 120 -14.96 0.87 5.15
C LEU A 120 -13.96 -0.02 5.89
N SER A 121 -12.98 -0.60 5.19
CA SER A 121 -11.94 -1.41 5.83
C SER A 121 -11.12 -0.59 6.83
N ALA A 122 -10.77 0.66 6.47
CA ALA A 122 -10.06 1.59 7.34
C ALA A 122 -10.92 2.05 8.53
N LEU A 123 -12.23 2.25 8.36
CA LEU A 123 -13.17 2.66 9.42
C LEU A 123 -13.17 1.67 10.59
N TYR A 124 -13.03 0.38 10.26
CA TYR A 124 -13.04 -0.72 11.21
C TYR A 124 -11.67 -1.34 11.49
N GLN A 125 -10.58 -0.64 11.13
CA GLN A 125 -9.22 -1.09 11.43
C GLN A 125 -9.02 -1.33 12.94
N PRO A 126 -8.26 -2.36 13.37
CA PRO A 126 -8.04 -2.63 14.80
C PRO A 126 -7.56 -1.39 15.56
N LYS A 127 -8.09 -1.15 16.76
CA LYS A 127 -7.62 -0.08 17.64
C LYS A 127 -6.27 -0.44 18.26
N ASN A 128 -5.44 0.57 18.49
CA ASN A 128 -4.15 0.43 19.18
C ASN A 128 -4.29 0.39 20.71
N ASP A 129 -5.35 -0.26 21.23
CA ASP A 129 -5.69 -0.23 22.66
C ASP A 129 -4.58 -0.85 23.54
N ILE A 130 -3.87 -1.87 23.01
CA ILE A 130 -2.76 -2.50 23.74
C ILE A 130 -1.55 -1.54 23.82
N GLU A 131 -1.22 -0.84 22.74
CA GLU A 131 -0.14 0.16 22.76
C GLU A 131 -0.45 1.31 23.73
N LYS A 132 -1.69 1.82 23.73
CA LYS A 132 -2.11 2.84 24.71
C LYS A 132 -1.96 2.35 26.14
N LYS A 133 -2.36 1.10 26.42
CA LYS A 133 -2.17 0.49 27.74
C LYS A 133 -0.70 0.37 28.10
N ILE A 134 0.15 -0.08 27.17
CA ILE A 134 1.61 -0.17 27.39
C ILE A 134 2.22 1.20 27.72
N LYS A 135 1.79 2.26 27.03
CA LYS A 135 2.31 3.62 27.24
C LYS A 135 2.07 4.12 28.67
N ASN A 136 0.90 3.82 29.23
CA ASN A 136 0.47 4.30 30.55
C ASN A 136 0.75 3.30 31.69
N GLU A 137 1.25 2.10 31.38
CA GLU A 137 1.50 1.05 32.37
C GLU A 137 2.86 1.25 33.04
N THR A 138 2.94 1.11 34.36
CA THR A 138 4.19 1.26 35.13
C THR A 138 4.81 -0.07 35.54
N ASP A 139 4.03 -1.16 35.66
CA ASP A 139 4.55 -2.49 36.01
C ASP A 139 5.27 -3.15 34.80
N PRO A 140 6.60 -3.40 34.90
CA PRO A 140 7.36 -4.06 33.83
C PRO A 140 6.81 -5.44 33.45
N LYS A 141 6.37 -6.25 34.42
CA LYS A 141 5.82 -7.60 34.14
C LYS A 141 4.52 -7.49 33.34
N LYS A 142 3.68 -6.51 33.65
CA LYS A 142 2.44 -6.24 32.91
C LYS A 142 2.71 -5.69 31.52
N ILE A 143 3.71 -4.82 31.33
CA ILE A 143 4.15 -4.37 29.99
C ILE A 143 4.60 -5.56 29.14
N ALA A 144 5.46 -6.43 29.66
CA ALA A 144 5.94 -7.61 28.92
C ALA A 144 4.79 -8.57 28.56
N ARG A 145 3.81 -8.74 29.45
CA ARG A 145 2.59 -9.50 29.19
C ARG A 145 1.76 -8.88 28.06
N LEU A 146 1.58 -7.56 28.06
CA LEU A 146 0.85 -6.83 27.01
C LEU A 146 1.56 -6.90 25.66
N LYS A 147 2.89 -6.69 25.61
CA LYS A 147 3.72 -6.85 24.40
C LYS A 147 3.61 -8.27 23.85
N THR A 148 3.75 -9.28 24.71
CA THR A 148 3.55 -10.69 24.34
C THR A 148 2.14 -10.93 23.79
N LYS A 149 1.10 -10.36 24.42
CA LYS A 149 -0.28 -10.50 23.96
C LYS A 149 -0.48 -9.90 22.56
N ALA A 150 0.07 -8.72 22.30
CA ALA A 150 0.05 -8.10 20.97
C ALA A 150 0.73 -8.96 19.90
N LEU A 151 1.77 -9.71 20.28
CA LEU A 151 2.53 -10.61 19.40
C LEU A 151 1.91 -12.00 19.23
N LYS A 152 0.77 -12.33 19.88
CA LYS A 152 0.09 -13.63 19.71
C LYS A 152 -0.83 -13.66 18.48
N GLU A 153 -1.70 -12.66 18.33
CA GLU A 153 -2.65 -12.58 17.21
C GLU A 153 -2.02 -11.95 15.96
N SER A 154 -2.11 -12.63 14.83
CA SER A 154 -1.66 -12.11 13.54
C SER A 154 -2.44 -10.85 13.14
N PRO A 155 -1.89 -10.00 12.27
CA PRO A 155 -2.58 -8.84 11.72
C PRO A 155 -3.97 -9.17 11.14
N ASP A 156 -4.10 -10.27 10.40
CA ASP A 156 -5.37 -10.70 9.79
C ASP A 156 -6.40 -11.13 10.84
N GLU A 157 -5.98 -11.90 11.85
CA GLU A 157 -6.86 -12.28 12.96
C GLU A 157 -7.37 -11.05 13.72
N ARG A 158 -6.49 -10.07 14.00
CA ARG A 158 -6.88 -8.80 14.63
C ARG A 158 -7.88 -8.04 13.77
N LYS A 159 -7.63 -7.95 12.46
CA LYS A 159 -8.52 -7.27 11.50
C LYS A 159 -9.91 -7.91 11.46
N ARG A 160 -9.99 -9.23 11.28
CA ARG A 160 -11.25 -9.99 11.26
C ARG A 160 -12.01 -9.85 12.57
N LYS A 161 -11.31 -9.92 13.72
CA LYS A 161 -11.90 -9.74 15.04
C LYS A 161 -12.48 -8.33 15.24
N SER A 162 -11.74 -7.30 14.81
CA SER A 162 -12.22 -5.91 14.85
C SER A 162 -13.47 -5.74 13.99
N TRP A 163 -13.43 -6.24 12.74
CA TRP A 163 -14.55 -6.20 11.81
C TRP A 163 -15.79 -6.91 12.37
N ARG A 164 -15.65 -8.18 12.78
CA ARG A 164 -16.76 -8.98 13.31
C ARG A 164 -17.46 -8.30 14.47
N LYS A 165 -16.68 -7.72 15.40
CA LYS A 165 -17.17 -7.10 16.64
C LYS A 165 -17.72 -5.69 16.45
N ARG A 166 -17.17 -4.89 15.54
CA ARG A 166 -17.45 -3.45 15.48
C ARG A 166 -18.22 -3.01 14.24
N ALA A 167 -18.12 -3.73 13.12
CA ALA A 167 -18.85 -3.37 11.92
C ALA A 167 -20.34 -3.58 12.12
N THR A 168 -21.12 -2.55 11.79
CA THR A 168 -22.59 -2.61 11.87
C THR A 168 -23.14 -3.64 10.87
N PRO A 169 -24.32 -4.21 11.10
CA PRO A 169 -24.96 -5.10 10.12
C PRO A 169 -25.13 -4.44 8.74
N ALA A 170 -25.45 -3.14 8.72
CA ALA A 170 -25.59 -2.37 7.48
C ALA A 170 -24.25 -2.27 6.72
N ASP A 171 -23.15 -1.95 7.41
CA ASP A 171 -21.84 -1.85 6.74
C ASP A 171 -21.29 -3.20 6.29
N LYS A 172 -21.64 -4.29 6.99
CA LYS A 172 -21.33 -5.65 6.54
C LYS A 172 -22.03 -5.97 5.22
N ARG A 173 -23.34 -5.71 5.14
CA ARG A 173 -24.11 -5.87 3.89
C ARG A 173 -23.59 -4.98 2.77
N LEU A 174 -23.25 -3.72 3.09
CA LEU A 174 -22.70 -2.79 2.11
C LEU A 174 -21.35 -3.26 1.56
N MET A 175 -20.45 -3.74 2.43
CA MET A 175 -19.15 -4.32 2.04
C MET A 175 -19.33 -5.53 1.12
N GLU A 176 -20.20 -6.48 1.50
CA GLU A 176 -20.46 -7.69 0.70
C GLU A 176 -21.10 -7.36 -0.64
N ALA A 177 -22.06 -6.44 -0.67
CA ALA A 177 -22.70 -5.98 -1.90
C ALA A 177 -21.70 -5.27 -2.82
N ALA A 178 -20.84 -4.40 -2.28
CA ALA A 178 -19.80 -3.70 -3.04
C ALA A 178 -18.79 -4.68 -3.65
N VAL A 179 -18.36 -5.70 -2.88
CA VAL A 179 -17.45 -6.74 -3.37
C VAL A 179 -18.09 -7.57 -4.47
N ARG A 180 -19.34 -8.00 -4.29
CA ARG A 180 -20.09 -8.75 -5.31
C ARG A 180 -20.24 -7.93 -6.58
N TRP A 181 -20.59 -6.66 -6.45
CA TRP A 181 -20.72 -5.74 -7.58
C TRP A 181 -19.39 -5.60 -8.33
N LEU A 182 -18.26 -5.42 -7.63
CA LEU A 182 -16.93 -5.36 -8.27
C LEU A 182 -16.61 -6.63 -9.07
N ILE A 183 -16.89 -7.82 -8.51
CA ILE A 183 -16.65 -9.09 -9.21
C ILE A 183 -17.52 -9.20 -10.47
N GLN A 184 -18.80 -8.82 -10.38
CA GLN A 184 -19.74 -8.84 -11.50
C GLN A 184 -19.38 -7.85 -12.61
N HIS A 185 -18.67 -6.76 -12.27
CA HIS A 185 -18.24 -5.73 -13.22
C HIS A 185 -16.78 -5.88 -13.65
N GLN A 186 -16.15 -7.03 -13.37
CA GLN A 186 -14.89 -7.40 -14.02
C GLN A 186 -15.18 -7.64 -15.51
N GLY A 187 -14.41 -7.00 -16.39
CA GLY A 187 -14.50 -7.20 -17.83
C GLY A 187 -13.98 -8.57 -18.26
N LYS A 188 -13.35 -8.62 -19.44
CA LYS A 188 -12.78 -9.87 -19.98
C LYS A 188 -11.77 -10.48 -18.99
N ASN A 189 -10.79 -9.68 -18.60
CA ASN A 189 -9.71 -10.01 -17.67
C ASN A 189 -9.66 -9.06 -16.45
N ILE A 190 -9.85 -7.76 -16.65
CA ILE A 190 -9.66 -6.73 -15.61
C ILE A 190 -10.77 -5.66 -15.69
N TRP A 191 -10.62 -4.55 -14.97
CA TRP A 191 -11.63 -3.48 -14.93
C TRP A 191 -11.24 -2.31 -15.82
N ARG A 192 -12.22 -1.45 -16.14
CA ARG A 192 -12.00 -0.19 -16.84
C ARG A 192 -12.81 0.96 -16.26
N TYR A 193 -12.37 2.21 -16.46
CA TYR A 193 -13.20 3.39 -16.24
C TYR A 193 -14.33 3.45 -17.29
N PRO A 194 -15.58 3.75 -16.89
CA PRO A 194 -16.71 3.89 -17.83
C PRO A 194 -16.67 5.26 -18.54
N GLY A 195 -17.10 5.30 -19.81
CA GLY A 195 -17.27 6.54 -20.61
C GLY A 195 -16.15 6.81 -21.62
N PRO A 196 -16.29 7.86 -22.47
CA PRO A 196 -15.25 8.27 -23.40
C PRO A 196 -14.07 8.84 -22.62
N MET A 197 -13.05 8.01 -22.37
CA MET A 197 -11.83 8.45 -21.70
C MET A 197 -11.04 9.39 -22.62
N PRO A 198 -10.33 10.41 -22.08
CA PRO A 198 -9.46 11.28 -22.87
C PRO A 198 -8.44 10.45 -23.65
N GLY A 199 -8.47 10.55 -24.98
CA GLY A 199 -7.59 9.77 -25.88
C GLY A 199 -8.05 8.34 -26.17
N ALA A 200 -9.33 8.01 -26.00
CA ALA A 200 -9.93 6.78 -26.55
C ALA A 200 -10.48 7.05 -27.96
N THR A 201 -9.95 6.37 -28.98
CA THR A 201 -10.45 6.45 -30.37
C THR A 201 -11.73 5.64 -30.58
N GLN A 202 -11.99 4.63 -29.73
CA GLN A 202 -13.23 3.85 -29.71
C GLN A 202 -13.67 3.54 -28.26
N PRO A 203 -14.63 4.30 -27.69
CA PRO A 203 -15.05 4.16 -26.29
C PRO A 203 -15.68 2.81 -25.92
N ASP A 204 -16.23 2.09 -26.90
CA ASP A 204 -17.15 0.97 -26.67
C ASP A 204 -16.60 -0.41 -27.08
N GLN A 205 -15.40 -0.46 -27.65
CA GLN A 205 -14.82 -1.69 -28.19
C GLN A 205 -13.46 -2.02 -27.56
N GLU A 206 -13.44 -2.67 -26.40
CA GLU A 206 -12.35 -3.57 -25.97
C GLU A 206 -11.16 -3.07 -25.10
N SER A 207 -10.97 -1.78 -24.81
CA SER A 207 -9.79 -1.41 -23.99
C SER A 207 -10.02 -1.61 -22.48
N GLU A 208 -9.41 -2.65 -21.89
CA GLU A 208 -9.26 -2.79 -20.44
C GLU A 208 -8.12 -1.91 -19.91
N ASP A 209 -8.23 -1.36 -18.68
CA ASP A 209 -7.24 -0.42 -18.15
C ASP A 209 -6.62 -0.82 -16.81
N PHE A 210 -5.33 -0.50 -16.66
CA PHE A 210 -4.57 -0.91 -15.49
C PHE A 210 -4.72 0.05 -14.29
N SER A 211 -5.20 1.28 -14.53
CA SER A 211 -5.36 2.29 -13.49
C SER A 211 -6.51 1.93 -12.55
N ASN A 212 -7.69 1.63 -13.09
CA ASN A 212 -8.87 1.27 -12.31
C ASN A 212 -8.71 -0.11 -11.64
N THR A 213 -8.10 -1.04 -12.38
CA THR A 213 -7.84 -2.42 -11.93
C THR A 213 -7.09 -2.48 -10.60
N GLN A 214 -6.09 -1.64 -10.39
CA GLN A 214 -5.35 -1.68 -9.12
C GLN A 214 -6.23 -1.36 -7.91
N TYR A 215 -7.22 -0.47 -8.04
CA TYR A 215 -8.11 -0.10 -6.94
C TYR A 215 -9.06 -1.25 -6.64
N ALA A 216 -9.60 -1.89 -7.68
CA ALA A 216 -10.40 -3.10 -7.53
C ALA A 216 -9.58 -4.19 -6.82
N VAL A 217 -8.33 -4.42 -7.23
CA VAL A 217 -7.46 -5.43 -6.62
C VAL A 217 -7.12 -5.10 -5.16
N LEU A 218 -6.87 -3.84 -4.82
CA LEU A 218 -6.67 -3.40 -3.43
C LEU A 218 -7.93 -3.58 -2.59
N ALA A 219 -9.10 -3.25 -3.14
CA ALA A 219 -10.39 -3.41 -2.47
C ALA A 219 -10.70 -4.89 -2.21
N LEU A 220 -10.57 -5.74 -3.23
CA LEU A 220 -10.75 -7.19 -3.11
C LEU A 220 -9.73 -7.80 -2.14
N HIS A 221 -8.49 -7.31 -2.10
CA HIS A 221 -7.50 -7.72 -1.11
C HIS A 221 -7.95 -7.41 0.32
N GLU A 222 -8.42 -6.18 0.55
CA GLU A 222 -8.91 -5.76 1.87
C GLU A 222 -10.12 -6.59 2.31
N ALA A 223 -11.05 -6.88 1.40
CA ALA A 223 -12.22 -7.73 1.63
C ALA A 223 -11.85 -9.20 1.90
N HIS A 224 -10.95 -9.77 1.10
CA HIS A 224 -10.46 -11.13 1.28
C HIS A 224 -9.83 -11.33 2.66
N ARG A 225 -9.10 -10.33 3.15
CA ARG A 225 -8.53 -10.35 4.51
C ARG A 225 -9.57 -10.29 5.62
N LEU A 226 -10.74 -9.71 5.35
CA LEU A 226 -11.90 -9.75 6.26
C LEU A 226 -12.59 -11.12 6.27
N GLY A 227 -12.22 -12.04 5.37
CA GLY A 227 -12.79 -13.38 5.24
C GLY A 227 -13.85 -13.51 4.15
N ILE A 228 -14.09 -12.44 3.38
CA ILE A 228 -15.02 -12.46 2.25
C ILE A 228 -14.39 -13.29 1.13
N GLN A 229 -15.14 -14.28 0.62
CA GLN A 229 -14.64 -15.16 -0.42
C GLN A 229 -14.64 -14.45 -1.77
N ILE A 230 -13.51 -14.53 -2.47
CA ILE A 230 -13.34 -13.99 -3.82
C ILE A 230 -13.04 -15.18 -4.74
N PRO A 231 -13.77 -15.37 -5.85
CA PRO A 231 -13.54 -16.48 -6.77
C PRO A 231 -12.09 -16.53 -7.27
N GLN A 232 -11.50 -17.72 -7.38
CA GLN A 232 -10.12 -17.89 -7.87
C GLN A 232 -9.95 -17.30 -9.27
N GLN A 233 -10.95 -17.48 -10.13
CA GLN A 233 -10.93 -16.99 -11.50
C GLN A 233 -10.73 -15.47 -11.59
N THR A 234 -11.26 -14.70 -10.63
CA THR A 234 -11.06 -13.25 -10.57
C THR A 234 -9.58 -12.91 -10.51
N TRP A 235 -8.82 -13.59 -9.64
CA TRP A 235 -7.37 -13.40 -9.47
C TRP A 235 -6.57 -13.92 -10.66
N ILE A 236 -6.97 -15.06 -11.23
CA ILE A 236 -6.30 -15.70 -12.37
C ILE A 236 -6.31 -14.76 -13.58
N LYS A 237 -7.48 -14.22 -13.93
CA LYS A 237 -7.65 -13.28 -15.04
C LYS A 237 -6.72 -12.05 -14.94
N ILE A 238 -6.55 -11.50 -13.73
CA ILE A 238 -5.64 -10.38 -13.48
C ILE A 238 -4.18 -10.80 -13.74
N ILE A 239 -3.77 -11.98 -13.26
CA ILE A 239 -2.41 -12.49 -13.49
C ILE A 239 -2.16 -12.66 -14.99
N GLU A 240 -3.09 -13.28 -15.70
CA GLU A 240 -2.97 -13.53 -17.15
C GLU A 240 -2.81 -12.23 -17.92
N TYR A 241 -3.63 -11.21 -17.60
CA TYR A 241 -3.46 -9.88 -18.17
C TYR A 241 -2.09 -9.27 -17.83
N CYS A 242 -1.66 -9.31 -16.56
CA CYS A 242 -0.37 -8.75 -16.16
C CYS A 242 0.80 -9.41 -16.88
N LEU A 243 0.78 -10.74 -17.01
CA LEU A 243 1.83 -11.50 -17.67
C LEU A 243 1.86 -11.26 -19.19
N LYS A 244 0.68 -11.14 -19.82
CA LYS A 244 0.55 -10.86 -21.25
C LYS A 244 1.05 -9.45 -21.61
N ASN A 245 0.76 -8.46 -20.76
CA ASN A 245 0.96 -7.04 -21.09
C ASN A 245 2.21 -6.40 -20.44
N GLN A 246 3.06 -7.18 -19.77
CA GLN A 246 4.37 -6.69 -19.34
C GLN A 246 5.25 -6.45 -20.57
N GLN A 247 6.11 -5.43 -20.52
CA GLN A 247 7.12 -5.18 -21.56
C GLN A 247 7.89 -6.46 -21.91
N ALA A 248 8.01 -6.78 -23.21
CA ALA A 248 8.63 -8.02 -23.66
C ALA A 248 10.15 -8.02 -23.38
N THR A 249 10.83 -6.93 -23.74
CA THR A 249 12.27 -6.70 -23.55
C THR A 249 12.52 -5.54 -22.60
N GLY A 250 13.75 -5.41 -22.11
CA GLY A 250 14.14 -4.30 -21.24
C GLY A 250 15.61 -4.42 -20.87
N PRO A 251 16.28 -3.33 -20.46
CA PRO A 251 17.70 -3.38 -20.15
C PRO A 251 17.97 -4.29 -18.95
N GLU A 252 19.10 -4.99 -18.98
CA GLU A 252 19.61 -5.71 -17.83
C GLU A 252 20.01 -4.70 -16.74
N VAL A 253 19.63 -4.98 -15.49
CA VAL A 253 19.99 -4.16 -14.34
C VAL A 253 20.71 -4.99 -13.29
N SER A 254 21.47 -4.33 -12.42
CA SER A 254 22.10 -4.99 -11.29
C SER A 254 21.05 -5.70 -10.43
N TRP A 255 21.31 -6.97 -10.10
CA TRP A 255 20.43 -7.75 -9.24
C TRP A 255 20.28 -7.10 -7.86
N PHE A 256 19.05 -7.11 -7.33
CA PHE A 256 18.77 -6.82 -5.93
C PHE A 256 17.62 -7.70 -5.41
N PRO A 257 17.53 -7.90 -4.08
CA PRO A 257 16.49 -8.74 -3.50
C PRO A 257 15.09 -8.15 -3.69
N VAL A 258 14.14 -8.99 -4.11
CA VAL A 258 12.71 -8.65 -4.21
C VAL A 258 11.93 -9.72 -3.43
N PRO A 259 11.73 -9.56 -2.11
CA PRO A 259 11.29 -10.67 -1.26
C PRO A 259 9.98 -11.34 -1.70
N ALA A 260 9.00 -10.56 -2.17
CA ALA A 260 7.73 -11.12 -2.68
C ALA A 260 7.88 -11.93 -3.98
N ALA A 261 8.95 -11.70 -4.76
CA ALA A 261 9.30 -12.50 -5.94
C ALA A 261 10.24 -13.65 -5.61
N ASP A 262 11.04 -13.52 -4.56
CA ASP A 262 12.10 -14.48 -4.20
C ASP A 262 11.60 -15.59 -3.29
N PHE A 263 10.49 -15.38 -2.59
CA PHE A 263 9.90 -16.33 -1.65
C PHE A 263 8.40 -16.51 -1.90
N ASP A 264 7.90 -17.65 -1.44
CA ASP A 264 6.47 -17.88 -1.29
C ASP A 264 5.93 -17.05 -0.12
N ILE A 265 4.71 -16.54 -0.24
CA ILE A 265 4.04 -15.74 0.80
C ILE A 265 3.87 -16.58 2.07
N SER A 266 3.58 -17.87 1.96
CA SER A 266 3.52 -18.79 3.12
C SER A 266 4.86 -18.92 3.83
N HIS A 267 5.98 -18.91 3.10
CA HIS A 267 7.31 -18.92 3.70
C HIS A 267 7.56 -17.63 4.49
N LEU A 268 7.24 -16.48 3.89
CA LEU A 268 7.39 -15.18 4.56
C LEU A 268 6.47 -15.05 5.79
N LYS A 269 5.24 -15.57 5.74
CA LYS A 269 4.34 -15.65 6.92
C LYS A 269 4.90 -16.56 8.01
N LYS A 270 5.53 -17.68 7.65
CA LYS A 270 6.23 -18.55 8.62
C LYS A 270 7.39 -17.80 9.29
N MET A 271 8.18 -17.05 8.53
CA MET A 271 9.25 -16.21 9.07
C MET A 271 8.71 -15.13 10.02
N GLU A 272 7.65 -14.42 9.64
CA GLU A 272 6.98 -13.44 10.50
C GLU A 272 6.54 -14.08 11.83
N LYS A 273 5.89 -15.25 11.76
CA LYS A 273 5.43 -15.97 12.95
C LYS A 273 6.60 -16.32 13.88
N GLU A 274 7.73 -16.74 13.33
CA GLU A 274 8.92 -17.06 14.11
C GLU A 274 9.52 -15.81 14.77
N VAL A 275 9.56 -14.69 14.06
CA VAL A 275 10.04 -13.41 14.63
C VAL A 275 9.17 -12.97 15.80
N ARG A 276 7.84 -13.06 15.65
CA ARG A 276 6.90 -12.73 16.72
C ARG A 276 7.09 -13.63 17.95
N LYS A 277 7.39 -14.91 17.76
CA LYS A 277 7.74 -15.83 18.85
C LYS A 277 9.03 -15.43 19.55
N GLN A 278 10.08 -15.09 18.79
CA GLN A 278 11.37 -14.65 19.35
C GLN A 278 11.23 -13.36 20.14
N LEU A 279 10.53 -12.35 19.57
CA LEU A 279 10.20 -11.11 20.28
C LEU A 279 9.43 -11.39 21.57
N SER A 280 8.44 -12.28 21.56
CA SER A 280 7.69 -12.64 22.77
C SER A 280 8.57 -13.30 23.83
N ARG A 281 9.49 -14.19 23.44
CA ARG A 281 10.46 -14.82 24.37
C ARG A 281 11.40 -13.77 24.96
N MET A 282 11.88 -12.84 24.14
CA MET A 282 12.79 -11.77 24.56
C MET A 282 12.14 -10.85 25.60
N TYR A 283 10.93 -10.32 25.34
CA TYR A 283 10.25 -9.48 26.33
C TYR A 283 10.00 -10.20 27.67
N ARG A 284 9.72 -11.51 27.65
CA ARG A 284 9.58 -12.31 28.89
C ARG A 284 10.91 -12.48 29.61
N LYS A 285 12.00 -12.71 28.87
CA LYS A 285 13.35 -12.87 29.44
C LYS A 285 13.82 -11.57 30.07
N GLU A 286 13.67 -10.44 29.38
CA GLU A 286 14.04 -9.11 29.89
C GLU A 286 13.27 -8.76 31.16
N ALA A 287 11.95 -8.98 31.18
CA ALA A 287 11.15 -8.74 32.38
C ALA A 287 11.54 -9.64 33.57
N ARG A 288 12.00 -10.88 33.32
CA ARG A 288 12.53 -11.77 34.38
C ARG A 288 13.91 -11.33 34.85
N ALA A 289 14.69 -10.70 33.99
CA ALA A 289 16.02 -10.17 34.28
C ALA A 289 15.98 -8.77 34.91
N GLY A 290 14.81 -8.27 35.32
CA GLY A 290 14.69 -6.99 36.02
C GLY A 290 14.65 -5.76 35.11
N ALA A 291 14.37 -5.90 33.82
CA ALA A 291 14.24 -4.76 32.90
C ALA A 291 13.17 -3.76 33.38
N THR A 292 13.46 -2.46 33.22
CA THR A 292 12.54 -1.39 33.64
C THR A 292 11.34 -1.27 32.70
N ALA A 293 10.35 -0.47 33.11
CA ALA A 293 9.21 -0.14 32.25
C ALA A 293 9.66 0.54 30.95
N ASP A 294 10.63 1.44 31.02
CA ASP A 294 11.16 2.14 29.85
C ASP A 294 11.92 1.19 28.91
N ASP A 295 12.71 0.27 29.46
CA ASP A 295 13.41 -0.75 28.65
C ASP A 295 12.42 -1.59 27.85
N LEU A 296 11.31 -2.00 28.45
CA LEU A 296 10.30 -2.83 27.81
C LEU A 296 9.37 -2.05 26.87
N ARG A 297 9.22 -0.74 27.07
CA ARG A 297 8.52 0.14 26.12
C ARG A 297 9.31 0.29 24.84
N ARG A 298 10.64 0.42 24.94
CA ARG A 298 11.55 0.55 23.79
C ARG A 298 11.29 -0.56 22.76
N PRO A 299 11.28 -0.23 21.46
CA PRO A 299 11.09 -1.22 20.42
C PRO A 299 12.26 -2.22 20.41
N ARG A 300 12.00 -3.38 19.80
CA ARG A 300 13.00 -4.44 19.63
C ARG A 300 13.00 -4.91 18.20
N THR A 301 14.16 -5.33 17.74
CA THR A 301 14.40 -5.76 16.36
C THR A 301 15.03 -7.14 16.36
N ILE A 302 14.51 -8.04 15.53
CA ILE A 302 15.15 -9.32 15.24
C ILE A 302 15.72 -9.24 13.83
N ALA A 303 17.01 -9.56 13.70
CA ALA A 303 17.66 -9.69 12.43
C ALA A 303 17.54 -11.13 11.91
N ILE A 304 17.01 -11.30 10.70
CA ILE A 304 16.98 -12.58 9.98
C ILE A 304 17.74 -12.40 8.67
N ASN A 305 18.30 -13.46 8.10
CA ASN A 305 18.79 -13.42 6.72
C ASN A 305 18.29 -14.66 5.98
N PRO A 306 17.15 -14.59 5.29
CA PRO A 306 16.59 -15.72 4.55
C PRO A 306 17.40 -16.06 3.30
N TYR A 307 18.26 -15.15 2.84
CA TYR A 307 19.16 -15.39 1.73
C TYR A 307 20.43 -16.14 2.17
N LYS A 308 20.77 -16.22 3.48
CA LYS A 308 21.98 -16.92 3.97
C LYS A 308 22.02 -18.39 3.55
N LYS A 309 20.88 -19.11 3.60
CA LYS A 309 20.78 -20.51 3.16
C LYS A 309 20.76 -20.66 1.64
N LYS A 310 20.09 -19.74 0.91
CA LYS A 310 20.11 -19.71 -0.57
C LYS A 310 21.49 -19.36 -1.15
N ARG A 311 22.32 -18.62 -0.39
CA ARG A 311 23.67 -18.22 -0.81
C ARG A 311 24.63 -19.39 -0.96
N LYS A 312 24.40 -20.51 -0.23
CA LYS A 312 25.16 -21.77 -0.39
C LYS A 312 24.98 -22.39 -1.79
N TYR A 313 23.99 -21.94 -2.56
CA TYR A 313 23.70 -22.34 -3.95
C TYR A 313 23.76 -21.17 -4.94
N GLY A 314 24.55 -20.11 -4.66
CA GLY A 314 24.86 -19.05 -5.62
C GLY A 314 23.73 -18.01 -5.79
N ALA A 315 23.69 -17.00 -4.93
CA ALA A 315 22.75 -15.88 -5.03
C ALA A 315 23.10 -14.86 -6.15
N GLU A 316 24.02 -15.18 -7.06
CA GLU A 316 24.68 -14.19 -7.94
C GLU A 316 24.43 -14.34 -9.45
N LYS A 317 23.54 -15.22 -9.92
CA LYS A 317 23.44 -15.52 -11.38
C LYS A 317 22.08 -15.33 -12.05
N LYS A 318 21.05 -14.77 -11.40
CA LYS A 318 19.78 -14.48 -12.11
C LYS A 318 19.80 -13.06 -12.68
N LYS A 319 19.93 -12.97 -14.00
CA LYS A 319 19.73 -11.72 -14.74
C LYS A 319 18.38 -11.09 -14.38
N MET A 320 18.37 -9.78 -14.21
CA MET A 320 17.19 -8.99 -13.83
C MET A 320 16.97 -7.94 -14.91
N TYR A 321 15.76 -7.83 -15.45
CA TYR A 321 15.47 -6.96 -16.59
C TYR A 321 14.41 -5.94 -16.24
N ALA A 322 14.63 -4.68 -16.57
CA ALA A 322 13.68 -3.60 -16.32
C ALA A 322 12.50 -3.68 -17.30
N ARG A 323 11.40 -4.32 -16.91
CA ARG A 323 10.20 -4.52 -17.75
C ARG A 323 8.95 -4.06 -17.01
N GLY A 324 8.33 -3.00 -17.51
CA GLY A 324 7.22 -2.31 -16.87
C GLY A 324 5.85 -2.60 -17.48
N TRP A 325 4.86 -1.81 -17.07
CA TRP A 325 3.51 -1.81 -17.64
C TRP A 325 3.10 -0.43 -18.14
N ARG A 326 2.18 -0.43 -19.10
CA ARG A 326 1.53 0.74 -19.68
C ARG A 326 0.08 0.81 -19.24
N TYR A 327 -0.60 1.92 -19.55
CA TYR A 327 -1.98 2.16 -19.08
C TYR A 327 -2.99 1.25 -19.79
N ARG A 328 -2.91 1.21 -21.13
CA ARG A 328 -3.68 0.33 -22.02
C ARG A 328 -2.72 -0.37 -22.96
N ASN A 329 -3.05 -1.57 -23.41
CA ASN A 329 -2.25 -2.33 -24.36
C ASN A 329 -2.59 -1.98 -25.83
N GLU A 330 -2.74 -0.68 -26.11
CA GLU A 330 -3.15 -0.15 -27.40
C GLU A 330 -2.32 1.10 -27.71
N GLY A 331 -2.07 1.34 -29.00
CA GLY A 331 -1.34 2.50 -29.50
C GLY A 331 0.07 2.66 -28.92
N ASN A 332 0.56 3.90 -28.96
CA ASN A 332 1.89 4.30 -28.50
C ASN A 332 1.92 4.66 -26.99
N GLU A 333 1.03 4.08 -26.18
CA GLU A 333 0.93 4.37 -24.75
C GLU A 333 2.25 4.03 -24.02
N PRO A 334 2.88 4.99 -23.32
CA PRO A 334 4.18 4.77 -22.69
C PRO A 334 4.08 3.84 -21.48
N TYR A 335 5.12 3.04 -21.29
CA TYR A 335 5.40 2.40 -20.01
C TYR A 335 5.63 3.48 -18.96
N SER A 336 4.99 3.36 -17.79
CA SER A 336 5.02 4.42 -16.80
C SER A 336 5.21 3.91 -15.37
N GLY A 337 5.68 4.81 -14.50
CA GLY A 337 5.90 4.52 -13.09
C GLY A 337 4.59 4.13 -12.41
N SER A 338 3.55 4.93 -12.60
CA SER A 338 2.23 4.65 -12.03
C SER A 338 1.74 3.26 -12.41
N MET A 339 1.74 2.90 -13.70
CA MET A 339 1.24 1.59 -14.15
C MET A 339 2.16 0.43 -13.75
N THR A 340 3.47 0.67 -13.68
CA THR A 340 4.40 -0.36 -13.21
C THR A 340 4.19 -0.68 -11.73
N THR A 341 3.92 0.33 -10.90
CA THR A 341 3.57 0.10 -9.49
C THR A 341 2.27 -0.69 -9.35
N SER A 342 1.30 -0.44 -10.23
CA SER A 342 0.02 -1.19 -10.29
C SER A 342 0.22 -2.67 -10.60
N GLY A 343 1.08 -2.99 -11.57
CA GLY A 343 1.37 -4.37 -11.96
C GLY A 343 2.04 -5.17 -10.85
N ILE A 344 3.00 -4.55 -10.15
CA ILE A 344 3.62 -5.15 -8.97
C ILE A 344 2.58 -5.40 -7.89
N ALA A 345 1.76 -4.40 -7.56
CA ALA A 345 0.73 -4.52 -6.53
C ALA A 345 -0.28 -5.64 -6.86
N ALA A 346 -0.78 -5.66 -8.09
CA ALA A 346 -1.74 -6.65 -8.56
C ALA A 346 -1.16 -8.08 -8.50
N LEU A 347 0.02 -8.30 -9.07
CA LEU A 347 0.65 -9.61 -9.09
C LEU A 347 0.97 -10.13 -7.69
N VAL A 348 1.47 -9.28 -6.79
CA VAL A 348 1.78 -9.69 -5.41
C VAL A 348 0.51 -10.07 -4.65
N ILE A 349 -0.58 -9.31 -4.82
CA ILE A 349 -1.87 -9.60 -4.19
C ILE A 349 -2.45 -10.90 -4.74
N CYS A 350 -2.50 -11.07 -6.07
CA CYS A 350 -3.03 -12.29 -6.69
C CYS A 350 -2.18 -13.52 -6.31
N LYS A 351 -0.85 -13.38 -6.27
CA LYS A 351 0.05 -14.41 -5.74
C LYS A 351 -0.33 -14.81 -4.32
N ALA A 352 -0.55 -13.85 -3.43
CA ALA A 352 -0.93 -14.13 -2.05
C ALA A 352 -2.31 -14.80 -1.93
N ALA A 353 -3.24 -14.51 -2.84
CA ALA A 353 -4.58 -15.10 -2.87
C ALA A 353 -4.62 -16.51 -3.48
N LEU A 354 -3.75 -16.80 -4.45
CA LEU A 354 -3.75 -18.07 -5.21
C LEU A 354 -2.67 -19.05 -4.76
N GLU A 355 -1.77 -18.68 -3.84
CA GLU A 355 -0.72 -19.58 -3.40
C GLU A 355 -1.26 -20.92 -2.86
N GLY A 356 -0.74 -22.03 -3.40
CA GLY A 356 -1.19 -23.38 -3.08
C GLY A 356 -2.17 -24.00 -4.09
N THR A 357 -2.82 -23.18 -4.91
CA THR A 357 -3.70 -23.64 -6.01
C THR A 357 -2.90 -24.31 -7.14
N PRO A 358 -3.52 -25.21 -7.93
CA PRO A 358 -2.89 -25.77 -9.13
C PRO A 358 -2.37 -24.70 -10.11
N TYR A 359 -3.18 -23.66 -10.36
CA TYR A 359 -2.80 -22.56 -11.23
C TYR A 359 -1.50 -21.87 -10.77
N TYR A 360 -1.39 -21.55 -9.47
CA TYR A 360 -0.18 -20.92 -8.93
C TYR A 360 1.04 -21.84 -9.09
N LYS A 361 0.91 -23.14 -8.79
CA LYS A 361 2.02 -24.09 -8.91
C LYS A 361 2.58 -24.13 -10.34
N GLN A 362 1.70 -24.11 -11.35
CA GLN A 362 2.08 -24.11 -12.76
C GLN A 362 2.70 -22.77 -13.22
N ASN A 363 2.24 -21.64 -12.68
CA ASN A 363 2.64 -20.30 -13.15
C ASN A 363 3.63 -19.56 -12.23
N LYS A 364 4.05 -20.17 -11.11
CA LYS A 364 4.85 -19.55 -10.05
C LYS A 364 6.08 -18.80 -10.58
N GLU A 365 6.87 -19.43 -11.43
CA GLU A 365 8.12 -18.81 -11.93
C GLU A 365 7.85 -17.61 -12.84
N ARG A 366 6.80 -17.66 -13.67
CA ARG A 366 6.36 -16.55 -14.53
C ARG A 366 5.90 -15.36 -13.69
N ILE A 367 5.06 -15.62 -12.68
CA ILE A 367 4.56 -14.61 -11.74
C ILE A 367 5.72 -13.95 -10.97
N ASN A 368 6.62 -14.77 -10.40
CA ASN A 368 7.78 -14.27 -9.66
C ASN A 368 8.73 -13.46 -10.55
N LYS A 369 8.96 -13.90 -11.78
CA LYS A 369 9.77 -13.14 -12.75
C LYS A 369 9.13 -11.80 -13.07
N ALA A 370 7.82 -11.75 -13.32
CA ALA A 370 7.12 -10.51 -13.64
C ALA A 370 7.18 -9.50 -12.48
N ILE A 371 6.97 -9.94 -11.23
CA ILE A 371 7.13 -9.09 -10.03
C ILE A 371 8.56 -8.53 -9.94
N ARG A 372 9.57 -9.39 -10.14
CA ARG A 372 10.98 -8.99 -10.09
C ARG A 372 11.31 -7.95 -11.17
N ASP A 373 10.87 -8.19 -12.40
CA ASP A 373 11.16 -7.28 -13.51
C ASP A 373 10.42 -5.94 -13.39
N GLY A 374 9.23 -5.93 -12.78
CA GLY A 374 8.55 -4.69 -12.39
C GLY A 374 9.35 -3.88 -11.38
N ALA A 375 9.87 -4.55 -10.33
CA ALA A 375 10.75 -3.90 -9.36
C ALA A 375 12.04 -3.39 -10.03
N ALA A 376 12.60 -4.15 -10.98
CA ALA A 376 13.76 -3.75 -11.79
C ALA A 376 13.49 -2.49 -12.60
N TRP A 377 12.29 -2.38 -13.19
CA TRP A 377 11.87 -1.20 -13.93
C TRP A 377 11.79 0.03 -13.03
N LEU A 378 11.25 -0.11 -11.81
CA LEU A 378 11.23 0.98 -10.82
C LEU A 378 12.63 1.37 -10.35
N ALA A 379 13.56 0.42 -10.25
CA ALA A 379 14.94 0.70 -9.90
C ALA A 379 15.70 1.44 -11.01
N HIS A 380 15.45 1.07 -12.27
CA HIS A 380 16.07 1.66 -13.45
C HIS A 380 15.57 3.08 -13.71
N ASN A 381 14.24 3.28 -13.64
CA ASN A 381 13.58 4.55 -13.92
C ASN A 381 13.27 5.33 -12.63
N PHE A 382 14.03 5.08 -11.54
CA PHE A 382 13.67 5.60 -10.24
C PHE A 382 13.70 7.14 -10.23
N THR A 383 12.58 7.75 -9.85
CA THR A 383 12.52 9.17 -9.49
C THR A 383 11.39 9.41 -8.50
N VAL A 384 11.47 10.53 -7.79
CA VAL A 384 10.39 11.03 -6.93
C VAL A 384 9.89 12.40 -7.38
N SER A 385 10.52 13.02 -8.38
CA SER A 385 10.19 14.37 -8.85
C SER A 385 9.19 14.40 -9.99
N THR A 386 8.85 13.25 -10.57
CA THR A 386 7.88 13.13 -11.66
C THR A 386 7.32 11.71 -11.73
N ASN A 387 6.32 11.46 -12.57
CA ASN A 387 5.90 10.11 -12.93
C ASN A 387 6.70 9.65 -14.16
N PRO A 388 7.63 8.68 -14.04
CA PRO A 388 8.37 8.15 -15.18
C PRO A 388 7.44 7.74 -16.32
N GLY A 389 7.76 8.14 -17.55
CA GLY A 389 6.95 7.89 -18.75
C GLY A 389 5.71 8.79 -18.90
N ARG A 390 5.36 9.61 -17.90
CA ARG A 390 4.26 10.60 -17.96
C ARG A 390 4.60 11.87 -17.17
N PRO A 391 5.60 12.65 -17.59
CA PRO A 391 5.97 13.85 -16.86
C PRO A 391 4.82 14.85 -16.77
N GLY A 392 4.70 15.52 -15.62
CA GLY A 392 3.64 16.53 -15.36
C GLY A 392 2.25 15.96 -15.08
N MET A 393 2.06 14.64 -15.09
CA MET A 393 0.77 13.99 -14.93
C MET A 393 0.82 12.85 -13.90
N TRP A 394 -0.17 12.76 -13.02
CA TRP A 394 -0.35 11.63 -12.08
C TRP A 394 0.85 11.38 -11.15
N HIS A 395 1.57 12.41 -10.78
CA HIS A 395 2.79 12.36 -9.98
C HIS A 395 2.51 11.92 -8.54
N TYR A 396 1.59 12.56 -7.83
CA TYR A 396 1.26 12.15 -6.45
C TYR A 396 0.62 10.77 -6.40
N TYR A 397 -0.20 10.47 -7.40
CA TYR A 397 -0.73 9.13 -7.61
C TYR A 397 0.37 8.09 -7.82
N TYR A 398 1.39 8.39 -8.65
CA TYR A 398 2.58 7.56 -8.82
C TYR A 398 3.34 7.39 -7.50
N LEU A 399 3.56 8.46 -6.72
CA LEU A 399 4.24 8.35 -5.44
C LEU A 399 3.48 7.39 -4.51
N TYR A 400 2.15 7.52 -4.40
CA TYR A 400 1.35 6.55 -3.66
C TYR A 400 1.44 5.13 -4.25
N GLY A 401 1.52 4.98 -5.57
CA GLY A 401 1.90 3.74 -6.24
C GLY A 401 3.26 3.18 -5.79
N LEU A 402 4.28 4.01 -5.69
CA LEU A 402 5.62 3.63 -5.28
C LEU A 402 5.64 3.09 -3.84
N GLU A 403 4.85 3.71 -2.95
CA GLU A 403 4.63 3.19 -1.59
C GLU A 403 3.96 1.81 -1.62
N ARG A 404 2.88 1.65 -2.39
CA ARG A 404 2.20 0.35 -2.56
C ARG A 404 3.15 -0.73 -3.05
N ALA A 405 3.91 -0.44 -4.11
CA ALA A 405 4.87 -1.37 -4.68
C ALA A 405 5.94 -1.76 -3.65
N GLY A 406 6.51 -0.79 -2.93
CA GLY A 406 7.50 -1.05 -1.89
C GLY A 406 6.96 -1.91 -0.75
N VAL A 407 5.79 -1.56 -0.22
CA VAL A 407 5.15 -2.27 0.90
C VAL A 407 4.72 -3.68 0.50
N LEU A 408 4.02 -3.85 -0.62
CA LEU A 408 3.52 -5.17 -1.02
C LEU A 408 4.66 -6.10 -1.41
N SER A 409 5.67 -5.61 -2.14
CA SER A 409 6.82 -6.42 -2.53
C SER A 409 7.82 -6.67 -1.39
N LEU A 410 7.63 -6.01 -0.24
CA LEU A 410 8.53 -5.99 0.91
C LEU A 410 9.94 -5.48 0.56
N CYS A 411 10.02 -4.59 -0.42
CA CYS A 411 11.26 -3.92 -0.78
C CYS A 411 11.39 -2.64 0.06
N THR A 412 12.47 -2.48 0.84
CA THR A 412 12.83 -1.16 1.39
C THR A 412 13.54 -0.29 0.37
N ARG A 413 14.10 -0.89 -0.68
CA ARG A 413 14.82 -0.20 -1.74
C ARG A 413 14.49 -0.80 -3.09
N PHE A 414 14.42 0.04 -4.12
CA PHE A 414 14.46 -0.40 -5.51
C PHE A 414 15.87 -0.09 -6.04
N GLY A 415 16.67 -1.13 -6.28
CA GLY A 415 18.11 -0.99 -6.54
C GLY A 415 18.82 -0.25 -5.41
N LYS A 416 19.45 0.89 -5.72
CA LYS A 416 20.14 1.75 -4.73
C LYS A 416 19.23 2.75 -4.00
N HIS A 417 17.97 2.85 -4.39
CA HIS A 417 17.09 3.94 -3.98
C HIS A 417 16.21 3.54 -2.80
N ASP A 418 16.38 4.24 -1.66
CA ASP A 418 15.40 4.21 -0.57
C ASP A 418 14.17 5.00 -0.98
N TRP A 419 13.12 4.27 -1.39
CA TRP A 419 11.94 4.89 -1.97
C TRP A 419 11.16 5.71 -0.95
N TYR A 420 11.13 5.27 0.31
CA TYR A 420 10.35 5.93 1.34
C TYR A 420 11.03 7.20 1.79
N GLU A 421 12.33 7.13 2.09
CA GLU A 421 13.09 8.30 2.53
C GLU A 421 13.09 9.40 1.46
N LYS A 422 13.34 9.03 0.20
CA LYS A 422 13.36 9.97 -0.92
C LYS A 422 11.97 10.57 -1.18
N GLY A 423 10.93 9.74 -1.22
CA GLY A 423 9.57 10.22 -1.48
C GLY A 423 9.01 11.07 -0.33
N ALA A 424 9.29 10.71 0.92
CA ALA A 424 8.83 11.47 2.08
C ALA A 424 9.53 12.82 2.17
N ASN A 425 10.85 12.89 1.90
CA ASN A 425 11.55 14.17 1.83
C ASN A 425 11.02 15.06 0.69
N PHE A 426 10.72 14.49 -0.48
CA PHE A 426 10.09 15.22 -1.57
C PHE A 426 8.73 15.80 -1.16
N LEU A 427 7.83 14.97 -0.62
CA LEU A 427 6.50 15.41 -0.21
C LEU A 427 6.54 16.47 0.91
N LEU A 428 7.42 16.31 1.90
CA LEU A 428 7.60 17.29 2.97
C LEU A 428 8.12 18.63 2.44
N GLY A 429 8.94 18.63 1.39
CA GLY A 429 9.41 19.86 0.74
C GLY A 429 8.35 20.50 -0.17
N ALA A 430 7.42 19.72 -0.71
CA ALA A 430 6.38 20.17 -1.64
C ALA A 430 5.08 20.62 -0.96
N GLN A 431 4.93 20.44 0.37
CA GLN A 431 3.71 20.82 1.08
C GLN A 431 3.52 22.35 1.08
N ARG A 432 2.32 22.81 0.70
CA ARG A 432 1.93 24.23 0.75
C ARG A 432 1.74 24.70 2.19
N ARG A 433 1.76 26.02 2.40
CA ARG A 433 1.58 26.64 3.73
C ARG A 433 0.25 26.26 4.40
N ASP A 434 -0.80 26.11 3.60
CA ASP A 434 -2.15 25.71 4.03
C ASP A 434 -2.27 24.21 4.40
N GLY A 435 -1.21 23.42 4.15
CA GLY A 435 -1.17 21.98 4.44
C GLY A 435 -1.50 21.07 3.26
N SER A 436 -1.95 21.62 2.12
CA SER A 436 -2.28 20.86 0.91
C SER A 436 -1.05 20.55 0.05
N TRP A 437 -1.24 19.70 -0.95
CA TRP A 437 -0.32 19.53 -2.07
C TRP A 437 -0.96 20.02 -3.37
N PRO A 438 -0.17 20.61 -4.29
CA PRO A 438 -0.69 21.19 -5.53
C PRO A 438 -1.37 20.17 -6.45
N SER A 439 -2.27 20.66 -7.30
CA SER A 439 -2.79 19.92 -8.45
C SER A 439 -1.67 19.58 -9.45
N ASP A 440 -1.85 18.52 -10.22
CA ASP A 440 -0.94 18.10 -11.29
C ASP A 440 -1.70 17.56 -12.50
N GLY A 441 -1.68 18.34 -13.59
CA GLY A 441 -2.52 18.04 -14.75
C GLY A 441 -4.00 17.98 -14.38
N MET A 442 -4.62 16.82 -14.61
CA MET A 442 -6.06 16.60 -14.41
C MET A 442 -6.47 16.27 -12.97
N ILE A 443 -5.52 16.24 -12.02
CA ILE A 443 -5.79 15.84 -10.64
C ILE A 443 -5.66 17.05 -9.72
N SER A 444 -6.69 17.25 -8.92
CA SER A 444 -6.82 18.40 -8.01
C SER A 444 -5.92 18.30 -6.79
N ALA A 445 -5.73 19.43 -6.11
CA ALA A 445 -5.08 19.48 -4.80
C ALA A 445 -5.75 18.58 -3.75
N LEU A 446 -7.06 18.33 -3.88
CA LEU A 446 -7.82 17.47 -2.98
C LEU A 446 -7.31 16.03 -3.03
N SER A 447 -7.24 15.44 -4.21
CA SER A 447 -6.75 14.07 -4.41
C SER A 447 -5.26 13.95 -4.14
N ASN A 448 -4.45 14.94 -4.55
CA ASN A 448 -3.02 14.92 -4.31
C ASN A 448 -2.67 15.00 -2.81
N THR A 449 -3.44 15.77 -2.04
CA THR A 449 -3.32 15.79 -0.58
C THR A 449 -3.65 14.41 0.02
N CYS A 450 -4.66 13.71 -0.51
CA CYS A 450 -4.96 12.34 -0.11
C CYS A 450 -3.79 11.39 -0.41
N PHE A 451 -3.25 11.41 -1.63
CA PHE A 451 -2.12 10.54 -2.01
C PHE A 451 -0.85 10.82 -1.20
N ALA A 452 -0.56 12.09 -0.91
CA ALA A 452 0.56 12.48 -0.05
C ALA A 452 0.42 11.91 1.37
N ILE A 453 -0.76 12.02 1.98
CA ILE A 453 -1.05 11.41 3.29
C ILE A 453 -0.86 9.89 3.22
N LEU A 454 -1.41 9.24 2.21
CA LEU A 454 -1.34 7.79 2.07
C LEU A 454 0.10 7.28 1.92
N PHE A 455 0.94 8.01 1.17
CA PHE A 455 2.38 7.75 1.09
C PHE A 455 3.06 7.91 2.45
N LEU A 456 2.93 9.11 3.06
CA LEU A 456 3.65 9.47 4.29
C LEU A 456 3.31 8.53 5.45
N LYS A 457 2.06 8.07 5.52
CA LYS A 457 1.55 7.16 6.57
C LYS A 457 1.72 5.68 6.27
N LYS A 458 2.38 5.33 5.15
CA LYS A 458 2.49 3.96 4.62
C LYS A 458 1.15 3.23 4.71
N ALA A 459 0.16 3.78 4.01
CA ALA A 459 -1.24 3.41 4.22
C ALA A 459 -1.59 2.02 3.70
N THR A 460 -0.79 1.49 2.78
CA THR A 460 -1.03 0.21 2.13
C THR A 460 -0.95 -0.92 3.14
N THR A 461 -1.96 -1.78 3.13
CA THR A 461 -1.96 -2.94 4.01
C THR A 461 -1.10 -4.03 3.38
N PRO A 462 -0.03 -4.52 4.04
CA PRO A 462 0.88 -5.48 3.44
C PRO A 462 0.25 -6.88 3.35
N VAL A 463 0.77 -7.72 2.45
CA VAL A 463 0.35 -9.14 2.31
C VAL A 463 0.86 -10.04 3.44
N ILE A 464 1.91 -9.61 4.15
CA ILE A 464 2.54 -10.26 5.30
C ILE A 464 2.75 -9.18 6.36
N GLY A 465 2.50 -9.47 7.63
CA GLY A 465 2.70 -8.49 8.69
C GLY A 465 1.63 -7.40 8.81
N GLY A 466 1.93 -6.47 9.70
CA GLY A 466 1.21 -5.20 9.89
C GLY A 466 2.16 -4.03 9.67
N LYS A 467 1.71 -2.79 9.89
CA LYS A 467 2.54 -1.58 9.73
C LYS A 467 3.87 -1.61 10.51
N GLU A 468 3.92 -2.42 11.57
CA GLU A 468 5.05 -2.59 12.48
C GLU A 468 5.90 -3.83 12.15
N LEU A 469 5.83 -4.35 10.93
CA LEU A 469 6.71 -5.42 10.49
C LEU A 469 7.46 -4.94 9.25
N VAL A 470 8.47 -4.09 9.42
CA VAL A 470 9.28 -3.65 8.29
C VAL A 470 10.31 -4.72 7.99
N ILE A 471 10.17 -5.43 6.88
CA ILE A 471 11.23 -6.28 6.32
C ILE A 471 12.21 -5.35 5.59
N ALA A 472 13.40 -5.11 6.16
CA ALA A 472 14.42 -4.31 5.50
C ALA A 472 15.39 -5.17 4.70
N THR A 473 15.95 -4.64 3.61
CA THR A 473 17.12 -5.20 2.94
C THR A 473 18.24 -4.16 3.04
N GLY A 474 19.20 -4.41 3.92
CA GLY A 474 20.33 -3.50 4.15
C GLY A 474 21.67 -4.20 4.03
N LYS A 475 22.71 -3.45 3.62
CA LYS A 475 24.10 -3.84 3.87
C LYS A 475 24.25 -4.00 5.39
N GLY A 476 24.48 -5.22 5.87
CA GLY A 476 24.56 -5.52 7.30
C GLY A 476 25.63 -4.70 8.04
N LEU A 477 25.50 -4.62 9.37
CA LEU A 477 26.41 -3.98 10.34
C LEU A 477 27.89 -4.43 10.29
N PHE A 478 28.26 -5.35 9.41
CA PHE A 478 29.64 -5.81 9.21
C PHE A 478 30.23 -5.35 7.88
N GLY A 479 29.70 -4.26 7.31
CA GLY A 479 30.25 -3.58 6.13
C GLY A 479 31.48 -2.72 6.43
N GLY A 480 32.22 -3.02 7.49
CA GLY A 480 33.51 -2.43 7.83
C GLY A 480 34.59 -3.50 7.73
N LYS A 481 35.16 -3.61 6.52
CA LYS A 481 36.59 -3.71 6.20
C LYS A 481 36.67 -3.65 4.67
#